data_AF-A0A1G0LKR6-F1
#
_entry.id   AF-A0A1G0LKR6-F1
#
_cell.length_a   1.000
_cell.length_b   1.000
_cell.length_c   1.000
_cell.angle_alpha   90.00
_cell.angle_beta   90.00
_cell.angle_gamma   90.00
#
_symmetry.space_group_name_H-M   'P 1'
#
loop_
_entity.id
_entity.type
_entity.pdbx_description
1 polymer ?
#
loop_
_entity_poly.entity_id
_entity_poly.type
_entity_poly.pdbx_seq_one_letter_code
_entity_poly.pdbx_strand_id
1 'polypeptide(L)'
;MITSAIKLEFPYAVDAHITDDTLSVDFSDGRSIAVPLGWYPRLEHASPSERQNWRLIGNGVGIHWEDIDEDISVEGLLAGKPSGESQASFKRWLESRQTGVAP
;
A
#
# COMPACT_ATOMS: atom_id res chain seq x y z
N MET A 1 11.61 -37.66 -12.36
CA MET A 1 11.23 -36.66 -11.33
C MET A 1 10.19 -35.75 -11.95
N ILE A 2 9.01 -35.64 -11.34
CA ILE A 2 7.99 -34.67 -11.75
C ILE A 2 8.09 -33.48 -10.80
N THR A 3 8.58 -32.35 -11.30
CA THR A 3 8.49 -31.08 -10.58
C THR A 3 7.03 -30.68 -10.58
N SER A 4 6.31 -30.91 -9.48
CA SER A 4 4.95 -30.35 -9.35
C SER A 4 5.11 -28.85 -9.25
N ALA A 5 4.56 -28.12 -10.24
CA ALA A 5 4.35 -26.70 -10.12
C ALA A 5 3.41 -26.48 -8.95
N ILE A 6 3.94 -26.04 -7.80
CA ILE A 6 3.11 -25.55 -6.71
C ILE A 6 2.42 -24.33 -7.28
N LYS A 7 1.12 -24.43 -7.54
CA LYS A 7 0.28 -23.28 -7.85
C LYS A 7 0.27 -22.44 -6.59
N LEU A 8 1.16 -21.45 -6.50
CA LEU A 8 1.22 -20.55 -5.37
C LEU A 8 -0.02 -19.65 -5.50
N GLU A 9 -1.10 -20.05 -4.82
CA GLU A 9 -2.24 -19.16 -4.62
C GLU A 9 -1.77 -18.13 -3.59
N PHE A 10 -1.25 -17.00 -4.10
CA PHE A 10 -0.90 -15.88 -3.26
C PHE A 10 -2.17 -15.35 -2.60
N PRO A 11 -2.17 -15.12 -1.29
CA PRO A 11 -3.32 -14.53 -0.66
C PRO A 11 -3.50 -13.10 -1.17
N TYR A 12 -4.75 -12.73 -1.41
CA TYR A 12 -5.15 -11.36 -1.68
C TYR A 12 -5.53 -10.65 -0.37
N ALA A 13 -5.37 -9.33 -0.34
CA ALA A 13 -5.82 -8.49 0.75
C ALA A 13 -7.35 -8.48 0.83
N VAL A 14 -7.88 -8.46 2.05
CA VAL A 14 -9.33 -8.38 2.33
C VAL A 14 -9.68 -7.14 3.16
N ASP A 15 -8.75 -6.63 3.96
CA ASP A 15 -8.92 -5.40 4.72
C ASP A 15 -7.58 -4.68 4.94
N ALA A 16 -7.62 -3.38 5.22
CA ALA A 16 -6.46 -2.57 5.57
C ALA A 16 -6.77 -1.59 6.71
N HIS A 17 -5.88 -1.56 7.69
CA HIS A 17 -5.95 -0.68 8.86
C HIS A 17 -4.69 0.15 8.97
N ILE A 18 -4.88 1.46 9.08
CA ILE A 18 -3.79 2.44 9.07
C ILE A 18 -3.84 3.19 10.38
N THR A 19 -2.72 3.17 11.10
CA THR A 19 -2.49 3.97 12.30
C THR A 19 -1.49 5.08 11.98
N ASP A 20 -1.06 5.82 12.99
CA ASP A 20 0.00 6.82 12.81
C ASP A 20 1.36 6.19 12.51
N ASP A 21 1.59 4.94 12.94
CA ASP A 21 2.90 4.29 12.86
C ASP A 21 2.91 3.07 11.93
N THR A 22 1.76 2.50 11.59
CA THR A 22 1.67 1.22 10.86
C THR A 22 0.62 1.19 9.77
N LEU A 23 0.94 0.47 8.69
CA LEU A 23 -0.01 -0.10 7.74
C LEU A 23 -0.16 -1.59 8.08
N SER A 24 -1.38 -2.01 8.43
CA SER A 24 -1.73 -3.40 8.67
C SER A 24 -2.69 -3.87 7.58
N VAL A 25 -2.45 -5.06 7.03
CA VAL A 25 -3.29 -5.65 5.98
C VAL A 25 -3.68 -7.06 6.37
N ASP A 26 -4.98 -7.33 6.28
CA ASP A 26 -5.55 -8.65 6.48
C ASP A 26 -5.67 -9.37 5.14
N PHE A 27 -5.39 -10.67 5.16
CA PHE A 27 -5.31 -11.50 3.98
C PHE A 27 -6.37 -12.60 3.98
N SER A 28 -6.75 -13.03 2.78
CA SER A 28 -7.73 -14.10 2.53
C SER A 28 -7.37 -15.47 3.12
N ASP A 29 -6.11 -15.69 3.49
CA ASP A 29 -5.65 -16.91 4.18
C ASP A 29 -5.69 -16.80 5.71
N GLY A 30 -6.26 -15.71 6.24
CA GLY A 30 -6.42 -15.46 7.67
C GLY A 30 -5.19 -14.87 8.36
N ARG A 31 -4.14 -14.51 7.62
CA ARG A 31 -2.99 -13.79 8.15
C ARG A 31 -3.23 -12.29 8.17
N SER A 32 -2.50 -11.61 9.06
CA SER A 32 -2.35 -10.16 9.07
C SER A 32 -0.87 -9.81 9.05
N ILE A 33 -0.48 -8.81 8.26
CA ILE A 33 0.89 -8.27 8.25
C ILE A 33 0.82 -6.79 8.60
N ALA A 34 1.65 -6.37 9.55
CA ALA A 34 1.85 -4.97 9.89
C ALA A 34 3.26 -4.53 9.51
N VAL A 35 3.39 -3.40 8.83
CA VAL A 35 4.65 -2.77 8.45
C VAL A 35 4.67 -1.30 8.90
N PRO A 36 5.86 -0.70 9.09
CA PRO A 36 5.96 0.72 9.44
C PRO A 36 5.32 1.62 8.37
N LEU A 37 4.55 2.62 8.77
CA LEU A 37 3.93 3.57 7.85
C LEU A 37 4.97 4.36 7.05
N GLY A 38 6.13 4.65 7.65
CA GLY A 38 7.25 5.32 7.00
C GLY A 38 7.89 4.56 5.83
N TRP A 39 7.45 3.34 5.53
CA TRP A 39 7.77 2.66 4.26
C TRP A 39 7.06 3.29 3.05
N TYR A 40 6.01 4.07 3.30
CA TYR A 40 5.15 4.67 2.28
C TYR A 40 5.05 6.17 2.54
N PRO A 41 6.01 6.97 2.01
CA PRO A 41 6.13 8.39 2.34
C PRO A 41 4.86 9.21 2.10
N ARG A 42 4.08 8.90 1.05
CA ARG A 42 2.81 9.57 0.77
C ARG A 42 1.76 9.29 1.85
N LEU A 43 1.64 8.04 2.30
CA LEU A 43 0.75 7.67 3.41
C LEU A 43 1.18 8.28 4.74
N GLU A 44 2.47 8.32 5.01
CA GLU A 44 3.02 8.96 6.21
C GLU A 44 2.62 10.46 6.26
N HIS A 45 2.59 11.14 5.12
CA HIS A 45 2.20 12.55 4.99
C HIS A 45 0.71 12.78 4.71
N ALA A 46 -0.07 11.71 4.59
CA ALA A 46 -1.52 11.80 4.40
C ALA A 46 -2.21 12.14 5.73
N SER A 47 -3.31 12.89 5.64
CA SER A 47 -4.19 13.13 6.78
C SER A 47 -4.93 11.84 7.20
N PRO A 48 -5.45 11.76 8.45
CA PRO A 48 -6.21 10.59 8.88
C PRO A 48 -7.40 10.25 7.97
N SER A 49 -8.09 11.25 7.42
CA SER A 49 -9.21 11.04 6.49
C SER A 49 -8.75 10.44 5.16
N GLU A 50 -7.63 10.93 4.62
CA GLU A 50 -7.06 10.41 3.38
C GLU A 50 -6.58 8.97 3.57
N ARG A 51 -5.89 8.67 4.68
CA ARG A 51 -5.45 7.31 5.03
C ARG A 51 -6.61 6.32 5.13
N GLN A 52 -7.80 6.78 5.55
CA GLN A 52 -9.00 5.94 5.64
C GLN A 52 -9.74 5.80 4.30
N ASN A 53 -9.43 6.63 3.30
CA ASN A 53 -10.09 6.62 2.00
C ASN A 53 -9.34 5.73 0.99
N TRP A 54 -9.33 4.43 1.26
CA TRP A 54 -8.70 3.43 0.40
C TRP A 54 -9.71 2.45 -0.20
N ARG A 55 -9.28 1.76 -1.25
CA ARG A 55 -10.03 0.65 -1.86
C ARG A 55 -9.10 -0.47 -2.30
N LEU A 56 -9.59 -1.71 -2.26
CA LEU A 56 -8.90 -2.82 -2.90
C LEU A 56 -9.04 -2.70 -4.43
N ILE A 57 -7.94 -2.99 -5.14
CA ILE A 57 -7.91 -3.04 -6.60
C ILE A 57 -7.42 -4.41 -7.08
N GLY A 58 -7.78 -4.75 -8.32
CA GLY A 58 -7.39 -6.01 -8.96
C GLY A 58 -7.77 -7.26 -8.17
N ASN A 59 -8.94 -7.25 -7.51
CA ASN A 59 -9.41 -8.34 -6.64
C ASN A 59 -8.50 -8.60 -5.42
N GLY A 60 -8.00 -7.52 -4.80
CA GLY A 60 -7.18 -7.59 -3.59
C GLY A 60 -5.69 -7.86 -3.84
N VAL A 61 -5.21 -7.69 -5.08
CA VAL A 61 -3.76 -7.73 -5.39
C VAL A 61 -3.06 -6.39 -5.13
N GLY A 62 -3.83 -5.32 -4.94
CA GLY A 62 -3.32 -4.03 -4.55
C GLY A 62 -4.33 -3.23 -3.71
N ILE A 63 -3.82 -2.19 -3.07
CA ILE A 63 -4.59 -1.25 -2.24
C ILE A 63 -4.30 0.14 -2.79
N HIS A 64 -5.36 0.88 -3.10
CA HIS A 64 -5.27 2.17 -3.76
C HIS A 64 -5.83 3.27 -2.87
N TRP A 65 -5.12 4.39 -2.78
CA TRP A 65 -5.55 5.64 -2.19
C TRP A 65 -5.63 6.73 -3.26
N GLU A 66 -6.85 7.18 -3.56
CA GLU A 66 -7.09 8.19 -4.60
C GLU A 66 -6.56 9.57 -4.18
N ASP A 67 -6.83 9.98 -2.93
CA ASP A 67 -6.54 11.35 -2.46
C ASP A 67 -5.04 11.70 -2.45
N ILE A 68 -4.19 10.68 -2.44
CA ILE A 68 -2.73 10.82 -2.39
C ILE A 68 -2.03 10.18 -3.58
N ASP A 69 -2.77 9.64 -4.55
CA ASP A 69 -2.23 8.93 -5.71
C ASP A 69 -1.20 7.86 -5.29
N GLU A 70 -1.61 6.92 -4.44
CA GLU A 70 -0.72 5.84 -3.96
C GLU A 70 -1.34 4.46 -4.22
N ASP A 71 -0.52 3.56 -4.75
CA ASP A 71 -0.83 2.15 -4.97
C ASP A 71 0.16 1.25 -4.24
N ILE A 72 -0.34 0.43 -3.33
CA ILE A 72 0.46 -0.57 -2.61
C ILE A 72 0.19 -1.96 -3.18
N SER A 73 1.26 -2.61 -3.65
CA SER A 73 1.22 -4.01 -4.09
C SER A 73 1.16 -4.97 -2.91
N VAL A 74 0.19 -5.89 -2.92
CA VAL A 74 0.10 -6.98 -1.94
C VAL A 74 1.29 -7.92 -2.05
N GLU A 75 1.77 -8.21 -3.26
CA GLU A 75 2.97 -9.00 -3.46
C GLU A 75 4.20 -8.31 -2.84
N GLY A 76 4.32 -7.00 -3.05
CA GLY A 76 5.38 -6.18 -2.46
C GLY A 76 5.36 -6.23 -0.93
N LEU A 77 4.17 -6.09 -0.34
CA LEU A 77 3.96 -6.16 1.10
C LEU A 77 4.34 -7.55 1.66
N LEU A 78 3.86 -8.63 1.03
CA LEU A 78 4.20 -10.01 1.40
C LEU A 78 5.71 -10.30 1.28
N ALA A 79 6.39 -9.65 0.35
CA ALA A 79 7.83 -9.75 0.16
C ALA A 79 8.64 -8.84 1.11
N GLY A 80 7.98 -8.03 1.95
CA GLY A 80 8.64 -7.08 2.85
C GLY A 80 9.34 -5.93 2.12
N LYS A 81 8.83 -5.52 0.96
CA LYS A 81 9.39 -4.41 0.17
C LYS A 81 8.69 -3.08 0.53
N PRO A 82 9.43 -2.03 0.87
CA PRO A 82 8.87 -0.68 1.04
C PRO A 82 8.47 -0.07 -0.30
N SER A 83 7.92 1.14 -0.29
CA SER A 83 7.58 1.89 -1.51
C SER A 83 8.78 2.06 -2.43
N GLY A 84 8.53 1.97 -3.74
CA GLY A 84 9.49 2.28 -4.79
C GLY A 84 9.59 3.77 -5.13
N GLU A 85 8.87 4.63 -4.41
CA GLU A 85 8.83 6.08 -4.61
C GLU A 85 10.24 6.69 -4.58
N SER A 86 10.64 7.36 -5.67
CA SER A 86 11.91 8.09 -5.71
C SER A 86 11.80 9.42 -4.97
N GLN A 87 12.91 9.91 -4.41
CA GLN A 87 12.94 11.22 -3.74
C GLN A 87 12.45 12.37 -4.64
N ALA A 88 12.76 12.32 -5.94
CA ALA A 88 12.33 13.34 -6.90
C ALA A 88 10.82 13.30 -7.16
N SER A 89 10.23 12.10 -7.20
CA SER A 89 8.80 11.91 -7.34
C SER A 89 8.07 12.39 -6.08
N PHE A 90 8.55 11.97 -4.91
CA PHE A 90 7.96 12.37 -3.63
C PHE A 90 8.01 13.88 -3.41
N LYS A 91 9.13 14.52 -3.78
CA LYS A 91 9.26 15.98 -3.70
C LYS A 91 8.22 16.70 -4.56
N ARG A 92 7.99 16.24 -5.81
CA ARG A 92 6.98 16.84 -6.70
C ARG A 92 5.57 16.68 -6.13
N TRP A 93 5.29 15.52 -5.55
CA TRP A 93 4.02 15.27 -4.87
C TRP A 93 3.82 16.20 -3.66
N LEU A 94 4.85 16.44 -2.84
CA LEU A 94 4.78 17.42 -1.73
C LEU A 94 4.56 18.86 -2.22
N GLU A 95 5.11 19.22 -3.38
CA GLU A 95 4.94 20.54 -4.00
C GLU A 95 3.51 20.72 -4.56
N SER A 96 2.91 19.70 -5.19
CA SER A 96 1.52 19.78 -5.70
C SER A 96 0.52 20.03 -4.56
N ARG A 97 0.71 19.33 -3.43
CA ARG A 97 -0.10 19.49 -2.20
C ARG A 97 -0.12 20.93 -1.66
N GLN A 98 0.99 21.66 -1.76
CA GLN A 98 1.08 23.05 -1.29
C GLN A 98 0.43 24.05 -2.25
N THR A 99 0.36 23.72 -3.54
CA THR A 99 -0.18 24.62 -4.57
C THR A 99 -1.70 24.46 -4.76
N GLY A 100 -2.34 23.51 -4.07
CA GLY A 100 -3.77 23.23 -4.21
C GLY A 100 -4.13 22.58 -5.55
N VAL A 101 -3.13 22.16 -6.32
CA VAL A 101 -3.31 21.31 -7.49
C VAL A 101 -3.37 19.89 -6.97
N ALA A 102 -4.52 19.22 -7.13
CA ALA A 102 -4.62 17.80 -6.81
C ALA A 102 -3.48 17.04 -7.49
N PRO A 103 -2.81 16.11 -6.78
CA PRO A 103 -1.72 15.31 -7.35
C PRO A 103 -2.15 14.57 -8.62
#